data_AF-A0A3M1HLF7-F1
#
_entry.id   AF-A0A3M1HLF7-F1
#
_cell.length_a   1.000
_cell.length_b   1.000
_cell.length_c   1.000
_cell.angle_alpha   90.00
_cell.angle_beta   90.00
_cell.angle_gamma   90.00
#
_symmetry.space_group_name_H-M   'P 1'
#
loop_
_entity.id
_entity.type
_entity.pdbx_description
1 polymer ?
#
loop_
_entity_poly.entity_id
_entity_poly.type
_entity_poly.pdbx_seq_one_letter_code
_entity_poly.pdbx_strand_id
1 'polypeptide(L)'
;MSYLETIKAHLSEPEQLELLYRRAVADGQEEAFRAAVSAVYQEQPEEILVAAWHYRFVYTVAEKAAGWAVAWGWAILVAVLNGLVLWLISDTERLGPRLVDHTGKPDTFPYIPLIILVWAPISAVAVMLYLMLAGERRSWPRLVGVTGALAVVSAYALLLFEQSGPLVFQQQYLTLVTFHLPLMAWAGVGVYLLFRRRDAENRFAFLIKSLEVFIMAGLAVSAGGVFVGITFGLFDALGIELPKLVMRLLVAGGGGLIPVLATAIIYNPRAAPVEHAFDQGLSKLFAILMRLLLPLSLLVLGIYILFIPFNFREPFLNRDVLIIYNAMLFAVMALLLGATPVSTSDLSSGQQKWLRRGIIALAVLALLVSLYALAAIVYRTWIDRPTPNRLAFIGWNVVNTGILALLLYRQWRTEGTSWLRGVHKTFATGAMLYVLWAAVVILLTPWLFGLDRAAVATLPESVQRIVHYSAPPILLRCTASPHIYALEDGHKRWIKDIPTFEGYGYRWNQVRVIACSELRAIPDGPPIPPDAGPPPQP
;
A
#
# COMPACT_ATOMS: atom_id res chain seq x y z
N MET A 1 -1.16 -32.32 31.95
CA MET A 1 -2.17 -33.20 31.33
C MET A 1 -2.89 -32.40 30.26
N SER A 2 -3.21 -33.03 29.13
CA SER A 2 -3.97 -32.34 28.08
C SER A 2 -5.43 -32.16 28.50
N TYR A 3 -6.10 -31.09 28.04
CA TYR A 3 -7.54 -30.91 28.29
C TYR A 3 -8.36 -32.14 27.89
N LEU A 4 -7.96 -32.83 26.82
CA LEU A 4 -8.62 -34.05 26.36
C LEU A 4 -8.58 -35.17 27.43
N GLU A 5 -7.42 -35.43 28.02
CA GLU A 5 -7.26 -36.44 29.08
C GLU A 5 -8.02 -36.05 30.35
N THR A 6 -7.95 -34.78 30.73
CA THR A 6 -8.63 -34.29 31.95
C THR A 6 -10.14 -34.28 31.78
N ILE A 7 -10.67 -33.93 30.60
CA ILE A 7 -12.11 -34.02 30.32
C ILE A 7 -12.59 -35.46 30.34
N LYS A 8 -11.82 -36.41 29.75
CA LYS A 8 -12.13 -37.84 29.80
C LYS A 8 -12.14 -38.41 31.22
N ALA A 9 -11.30 -37.88 32.11
CA ALA A 9 -11.25 -38.32 33.50
C ALA A 9 -12.44 -37.83 34.35
N HIS A 10 -13.12 -36.75 33.93
CA HIS A 10 -14.17 -36.10 34.72
C HIS A 10 -15.53 -36.04 33.98
N LEU A 11 -15.80 -36.99 33.08
CA LEU A 11 -17.02 -37.01 32.23
C LEU A 11 -18.34 -37.02 33.02
N SER A 12 -18.30 -37.47 34.26
CA SER A 12 -19.47 -37.58 35.15
C SER A 12 -19.49 -36.50 36.24
N GLU A 13 -18.52 -35.59 36.25
CA GLU A 13 -18.31 -34.60 37.32
C GLU A 13 -18.54 -33.16 36.81
N PRO A 14 -19.80 -32.66 36.82
CA PRO A 14 -20.16 -31.36 36.24
C PRO A 14 -19.42 -30.18 36.88
N GLU A 15 -19.18 -30.24 38.19
CA GLU A 15 -18.45 -29.21 38.92
C GLU A 15 -16.98 -29.11 38.45
N GLN A 16 -16.32 -30.25 38.27
CA GLN A 16 -14.92 -30.28 37.83
C GLN A 16 -14.76 -29.79 36.40
N LEU A 17 -15.68 -30.15 35.50
CA LEU A 17 -15.71 -29.65 34.13
C LEU A 17 -15.92 -28.14 34.04
N GLU A 18 -16.81 -27.56 34.86
CA GLU A 18 -17.00 -26.11 34.92
C GLU A 18 -15.79 -25.39 35.53
N LEU A 19 -15.17 -25.92 36.60
CA LEU A 19 -13.94 -25.36 37.16
C LEU A 19 -12.78 -25.38 36.16
N LEU A 20 -12.65 -26.48 35.41
CA LEU A 20 -11.65 -26.62 34.35
C LEU A 20 -11.90 -25.61 33.23
N TYR A 21 -13.16 -25.41 32.83
CA TYR A 21 -13.53 -24.37 31.88
C TYR A 21 -13.17 -22.97 32.39
N ARG A 22 -13.50 -22.63 33.64
CA ARG A 22 -13.20 -21.30 34.19
C ARG A 22 -11.71 -21.01 34.27
N ARG A 23 -10.89 -22.02 34.59
CA ARG A 23 -9.43 -21.91 34.52
C ARG A 23 -8.95 -21.72 33.08
N ALA A 24 -9.47 -22.52 32.15
CA ALA A 24 -9.14 -22.37 30.73
C ALA A 24 -9.48 -20.95 30.22
N VAL A 25 -10.60 -20.37 30.63
CA VAL A 25 -10.95 -18.98 30.28
C VAL A 25 -9.99 -17.98 30.93
N ALA A 26 -9.67 -18.14 32.22
CA ALA A 26 -8.74 -17.26 32.93
C ALA A 26 -7.33 -17.27 32.30
N ASP A 27 -6.91 -18.43 31.80
CA ASP A 27 -5.60 -18.63 31.17
C ASP A 27 -5.59 -18.33 29.66
N GLY A 28 -6.73 -17.91 29.08
CA GLY A 28 -6.86 -17.61 27.65
C GLY A 28 -6.82 -18.84 26.74
N GLN A 29 -7.11 -20.02 27.27
CA GLN A 29 -7.09 -21.33 26.61
C GLN A 29 -8.49 -21.88 26.30
N GLU A 30 -9.50 -21.01 26.21
CA GLU A 30 -10.90 -21.40 25.96
C GLU A 30 -11.05 -22.26 24.68
N GLU A 31 -10.37 -21.91 23.59
CA GLU A 31 -10.43 -22.67 22.34
C GLU A 31 -9.88 -24.09 22.47
N ALA A 32 -8.81 -24.27 23.24
CA ALA A 32 -8.21 -25.59 23.46
C ALA A 32 -9.15 -26.49 24.28
N PHE A 33 -9.83 -25.92 25.28
CA PHE A 33 -10.87 -26.64 26.04
C PHE A 33 -12.06 -26.99 25.15
N ARG A 34 -12.56 -26.05 24.33
CA ARG A 34 -13.68 -26.28 23.41
C ARG A 34 -13.36 -27.37 22.38
N ALA A 35 -12.15 -27.34 21.80
CA ALA A 35 -11.70 -28.37 20.87
C ALA A 35 -11.64 -29.75 21.54
N ALA A 36 -11.16 -29.82 22.78
CA ALA A 36 -11.11 -31.06 23.54
C ALA A 36 -12.52 -31.60 23.86
N VAL A 37 -13.47 -30.74 24.28
CA VAL A 37 -14.89 -31.13 24.46
C VAL A 37 -15.47 -31.67 23.16
N SER A 38 -15.22 -31.01 22.03
CA SER A 38 -15.74 -31.46 20.74
C SER A 38 -15.13 -32.79 20.28
N ALA A 39 -13.86 -33.03 20.57
CA ALA A 39 -13.19 -34.30 20.27
C ALA A 39 -13.75 -35.44 21.12
N VAL A 40 -13.95 -35.20 22.43
CA VAL A 40 -14.55 -36.19 23.33
C VAL A 40 -16.00 -36.49 22.94
N TYR A 41 -16.78 -35.49 22.53
CA TYR A 41 -18.13 -35.69 22.03
C TYR A 41 -18.18 -36.60 20.79
N GLN A 42 -17.21 -36.48 19.87
CA GLN A 42 -17.18 -37.36 18.69
C GLN A 42 -16.84 -38.81 19.04
N GLU A 43 -16.05 -39.03 20.09
CA GLU A 43 -15.72 -40.37 20.57
C GLU A 43 -16.86 -40.99 21.41
N GLN A 44 -17.55 -40.17 22.21
CA GLN A 44 -18.58 -40.59 23.17
C GLN A 44 -19.80 -39.67 23.11
N PRO A 45 -20.62 -39.77 22.04
CA PRO A 45 -21.77 -38.87 21.85
C PRO A 45 -22.90 -39.12 22.85
N GLU A 46 -22.92 -40.28 23.51
CA GLU A 46 -23.96 -40.67 24.47
C GLU A 46 -23.76 -40.05 25.87
N GLU A 47 -22.56 -39.53 26.16
CA GLU A 47 -22.28 -38.89 27.45
C GLU A 47 -22.96 -37.51 27.54
N ILE A 48 -24.03 -37.45 28.33
CA ILE A 48 -24.95 -36.31 28.40
C ILE A 48 -24.23 -35.01 28.78
N LEU A 49 -23.27 -35.07 29.70
CA LEU A 49 -22.55 -33.88 30.15
C LEU A 49 -21.69 -33.28 29.02
N VAL A 50 -20.96 -34.11 28.30
CA VAL A 50 -20.14 -33.66 27.16
C VAL A 50 -21.00 -33.20 26.00
N ALA A 51 -22.12 -33.89 25.72
CA ALA A 51 -23.11 -33.45 24.75
C ALA A 51 -23.69 -32.07 25.09
N ALA A 52 -24.05 -31.83 26.36
CA ALA A 52 -24.55 -30.54 26.82
C ALA A 52 -23.50 -29.43 26.65
N TRP A 53 -22.23 -29.70 26.97
CA TRP A 53 -21.13 -28.77 26.73
C TRP A 53 -20.87 -28.52 25.23
N HIS A 54 -20.93 -29.58 24.41
CA HIS A 54 -20.81 -29.47 22.96
C HIS A 54 -21.91 -28.56 22.41
N TYR A 55 -23.18 -28.82 22.73
CA TYR A 55 -24.28 -27.98 22.29
C TYR A 55 -24.23 -26.57 22.89
N ARG A 56 -23.82 -26.38 24.15
CA ARG A 56 -23.56 -25.05 24.74
C ARG A 56 -22.56 -24.28 23.89
N PHE A 57 -21.48 -24.92 23.45
CA PHE A 57 -20.49 -24.27 22.59
C PHE A 57 -20.98 -24.07 21.16
N VAL A 58 -21.69 -25.03 20.57
CA VAL A 58 -22.27 -24.89 19.24
C VAL A 58 -23.29 -23.76 19.22
N TYR A 59 -24.15 -23.63 20.23
CA TYR A 59 -25.14 -22.56 20.33
C TYR A 59 -24.56 -21.22 20.77
N THR A 60 -23.56 -21.17 21.66
CA THR A 60 -22.88 -19.89 21.95
C THR A 60 -22.02 -19.41 20.78
N VAL A 61 -21.46 -20.32 20.00
CA VAL A 61 -20.83 -20.00 18.71
C VAL A 61 -21.89 -19.57 17.72
N ALA A 62 -23.02 -20.28 17.62
CA ALA A 62 -24.13 -19.91 16.75
C ALA A 62 -24.79 -18.60 17.16
N GLU A 63 -24.86 -18.22 18.43
CA GLU A 63 -25.35 -16.91 18.91
C GLU A 63 -24.33 -15.80 18.69
N LYS A 64 -23.04 -16.07 18.92
CA LYS A 64 -21.96 -15.12 18.57
C LYS A 64 -21.83 -14.95 17.04
N ALA A 65 -22.17 -15.98 16.28
CA ALA A 65 -22.18 -16.02 14.82
C ALA A 65 -23.50 -15.53 14.21
N ALA A 66 -24.62 -15.64 14.94
CA ALA A 66 -25.94 -15.15 14.53
C ALA A 66 -25.98 -13.63 14.68
N GLY A 67 -25.36 -12.99 13.69
CA GLY A 67 -25.73 -11.68 13.20
C GLY A 67 -25.48 -10.56 14.20
N TRP A 68 -24.23 -10.11 14.29
CA TRP A 68 -24.05 -8.71 14.66
C TRP A 68 -24.81 -7.85 13.63
N ALA A 69 -25.77 -7.07 14.10
CA ALA A 69 -26.51 -6.17 13.23
C ALA A 69 -25.63 -4.96 12.93
N VAL A 70 -25.49 -4.63 11.65
CA VAL A 70 -24.85 -3.40 11.19
C VAL A 70 -25.57 -2.22 11.83
N ALA A 71 -24.82 -1.29 12.42
CA ALA A 71 -25.37 -0.08 13.00
C ALA A 71 -25.79 0.92 11.89
N TRP A 72 -26.79 0.57 11.10
CA TRP A 72 -27.19 1.27 9.87
C TRP A 72 -27.42 2.76 10.05
N GLY A 73 -28.02 3.19 11.17
CA GLY A 73 -28.21 4.61 11.46
C GLY A 73 -26.89 5.40 11.47
N TRP A 74 -25.87 4.89 12.17
CA TRP A 74 -24.54 5.51 12.19
C TRP A 74 -23.78 5.31 10.88
N ALA A 75 -23.90 4.12 10.27
CA ALA A 75 -23.23 3.82 9.01
C ALA A 75 -23.67 4.77 7.89
N ILE A 76 -24.98 4.94 7.70
CA ILE A 76 -25.54 5.82 6.68
C ILE A 76 -25.21 7.28 6.99
N LEU A 77 -25.40 7.73 8.23
CA LEU A 77 -25.11 9.11 8.61
C LEU A 77 -23.64 9.48 8.32
N VAL A 78 -22.70 8.67 8.81
CA VAL A 78 -21.26 8.94 8.63
C VAL A 78 -20.84 8.78 7.17
N ALA A 79 -21.39 7.80 6.45
CA ALA A 79 -21.15 7.64 5.02
C ALA A 79 -21.59 8.88 4.24
N VAL A 80 -22.83 9.36 4.46
CA VAL A 80 -23.37 10.55 3.78
C VAL A 80 -22.54 11.78 4.10
N LEU A 81 -22.17 11.99 5.37
CA LEU A 81 -21.28 13.10 5.74
C LEU A 81 -19.93 12.99 5.03
N ASN A 82 -19.33 11.80 4.94
CA ASN A 82 -18.09 11.59 4.21
C ASN A 82 -18.25 11.93 2.71
N GLY A 83 -19.33 11.43 2.10
CA GLY A 83 -19.68 11.74 0.70
C GLY A 83 -19.85 13.23 0.46
N LEU A 84 -20.57 13.94 1.32
CA LEU A 84 -20.76 15.39 1.20
C LEU A 84 -19.44 16.17 1.34
N VAL A 85 -18.57 15.76 2.27
CA VAL A 85 -17.23 16.38 2.41
C VAL A 85 -16.40 16.15 1.14
N LEU A 86 -16.35 14.92 0.61
CA LEU A 86 -15.62 14.63 -0.62
C LEU A 86 -16.20 15.37 -1.82
N TRP A 87 -17.53 15.47 -1.91
CA TRP A 87 -18.19 16.27 -2.93
C TRP A 87 -17.81 17.75 -2.84
N LEU A 88 -17.78 18.34 -1.65
CA LEU A 88 -17.39 19.74 -1.45
C LEU A 88 -15.97 20.02 -1.96
N ILE A 89 -15.02 19.13 -1.68
CA ILE A 89 -13.62 19.27 -2.09
C ILE A 89 -13.32 18.74 -3.51
N SER A 90 -14.31 18.18 -4.21
CA SER A 90 -14.16 17.61 -5.54
C SER A 90 -14.06 18.65 -6.67
N ASP A 91 -13.87 19.93 -6.35
CA ASP A 91 -13.76 20.98 -7.35
C ASP A 91 -12.41 20.91 -8.05
N THR A 92 -12.38 20.18 -9.16
CA THR A 92 -11.17 19.88 -9.92
C THR A 92 -10.56 21.11 -10.58
N GLU A 93 -11.32 22.20 -10.75
CA GLU A 93 -10.81 23.43 -11.37
C GLU A 93 -10.21 24.37 -10.32
N ARG A 94 -10.74 24.36 -9.10
CA ARG A 94 -10.35 25.31 -8.05
C ARG A 94 -9.40 24.73 -7.02
N LEU A 95 -9.57 23.46 -6.66
CA LEU A 95 -8.94 22.86 -5.48
C LEU A 95 -7.88 21.83 -5.87
N GLY A 96 -6.64 22.11 -5.51
CA GLY A 96 -5.50 21.21 -5.67
C GLY A 96 -4.18 22.00 -5.76
N PRO A 97 -3.03 21.30 -5.61
CA PRO A 97 -1.73 21.91 -5.86
C PRO A 97 -1.65 22.39 -7.31
N ARG A 98 -1.35 23.68 -7.46
CA ARG A 98 -1.02 24.29 -8.75
C ARG A 98 0.48 24.31 -8.85
N LEU A 99 0.98 23.72 -9.94
CA LEU A 99 2.38 23.83 -10.23
C LEU A 99 2.66 25.27 -10.69
N VAL A 100 3.83 25.76 -10.35
CA VAL A 100 4.25 27.12 -10.67
C VAL A 100 5.23 27.02 -11.84
N ASP A 101 5.12 27.93 -12.80
CA ASP A 101 6.08 28.02 -13.89
C ASP A 101 7.39 28.66 -13.44
N HIS A 102 8.39 28.67 -14.32
CA HIS A 102 9.69 29.31 -14.04
C HIS A 102 9.62 30.80 -13.68
N THR A 103 8.51 31.50 -13.99
CA THR A 103 8.31 32.92 -13.68
C THR A 103 7.58 33.15 -12.35
N GLY A 104 7.22 32.08 -11.63
CA GLY A 104 6.44 32.19 -10.40
C GLY A 104 4.93 32.25 -10.64
N LYS A 105 4.45 32.08 -11.89
CA LYS A 105 3.02 32.08 -12.19
C LYS A 105 2.44 30.67 -12.05
N PRO A 106 1.36 30.49 -11.26
CA PRO A 106 0.72 29.19 -11.13
C PRO A 106 -0.03 28.81 -12.41
N ASP A 107 -0.06 27.51 -12.71
CA ASP A 107 -0.88 26.94 -13.77
C ASP A 107 -2.37 27.28 -13.57
N THR A 108 -3.09 27.42 -14.68
CA THR A 108 -4.53 27.72 -14.68
C THR A 108 -5.34 26.64 -13.95
N PHE A 109 -4.92 25.38 -14.06
CA PHE A 109 -5.58 24.23 -13.46
C PHE A 109 -4.61 23.49 -12.53
N PRO A 110 -5.11 22.87 -11.45
CA PRO A 110 -4.28 22.05 -10.58
C PRO A 110 -3.78 20.81 -11.33
N TYR A 111 -2.56 20.36 -11.00
CA TYR A 111 -1.97 19.17 -11.62
C TYR A 111 -2.70 17.89 -11.22
N ILE A 112 -2.99 17.76 -9.91
CA ILE A 112 -3.81 16.70 -9.35
C ILE A 112 -4.91 17.35 -8.53
N PRO A 113 -6.20 17.04 -8.77
CA PRO A 113 -7.30 17.52 -7.94
C PRO A 113 -7.11 17.18 -6.46
N LEU A 114 -7.47 18.11 -5.57
CA LEU A 114 -7.29 17.93 -4.13
C LEU A 114 -7.93 16.64 -3.62
N ILE A 115 -9.14 16.32 -4.09
CA ILE A 115 -9.84 15.09 -3.70
C ILE A 115 -8.99 13.83 -3.92
N ILE A 116 -8.24 13.74 -5.03
CA ILE A 116 -7.42 12.56 -5.34
C ILE A 116 -6.29 12.38 -4.31
N LEU A 117 -5.80 13.48 -3.74
CA LEU A 117 -4.73 13.45 -2.73
C LEU A 117 -5.28 13.14 -1.33
N VAL A 118 -6.43 13.71 -0.94
CA VAL A 118 -6.88 13.67 0.47
C VAL A 118 -8.12 12.82 0.74
N TRP A 119 -8.73 12.18 -0.27
CA TRP A 119 -9.93 11.35 -0.07
C TRP A 119 -9.73 10.26 0.98
N ALA A 120 -8.55 9.62 0.99
CA ALA A 120 -8.29 8.47 1.85
C ALA A 120 -8.09 8.87 3.32
N PRO A 121 -7.28 9.88 3.67
CA PRO A 121 -7.24 10.42 5.03
C PRO A 121 -8.62 10.81 5.56
N ILE A 122 -9.42 11.54 4.77
CA ILE A 122 -10.77 11.96 5.16
C ILE A 122 -11.67 10.75 5.40
N SER A 123 -11.67 9.78 4.48
CA SER A 123 -12.45 8.55 4.61
C SER A 123 -11.99 7.69 5.80
N ALA A 124 -10.70 7.67 6.12
CA ALA A 124 -10.19 7.00 7.31
C ALA A 124 -10.71 7.64 8.60
N VAL A 125 -10.79 8.97 8.67
CA VAL A 125 -11.43 9.65 9.81
C VAL A 125 -12.90 9.26 9.93
N ALA A 126 -13.64 9.24 8.82
CA ALA A 126 -15.04 8.81 8.81
C ALA A 126 -15.20 7.34 9.25
N VAL A 127 -14.34 6.44 8.77
CA VAL A 127 -14.32 5.03 9.18
C VAL A 127 -14.04 4.90 10.68
N MET A 128 -13.02 5.59 11.21
CA MET A 128 -12.71 5.56 12.65
C MET A 128 -13.85 6.15 13.49
N LEU A 129 -14.51 7.21 13.00
CA LEU A 129 -15.68 7.80 13.64
C LEU A 129 -16.85 6.82 13.70
N TYR A 130 -17.16 6.15 12.58
CA TYR A 130 -18.18 5.09 12.56
C TYR A 130 -17.86 3.98 13.57
N LEU A 131 -16.62 3.46 13.53
CA LEU A 131 -16.17 2.40 14.44
C LEU A 131 -16.27 2.83 15.92
N MET A 132 -15.97 4.10 16.21
CA MET A 132 -16.11 4.66 17.56
C MET A 132 -17.59 4.75 18.00
N LEU A 133 -18.49 5.16 17.10
CA LEU A 133 -19.90 5.39 17.40
C LEU A 133 -20.69 4.09 17.52
N ALA A 134 -20.39 3.12 16.67
CA ALA A 134 -21.04 1.80 16.65
C ALA A 134 -20.42 0.80 17.65
N GLY A 135 -19.17 1.03 18.06
CA GLY A 135 -18.47 0.23 19.07
C GLY A 135 -18.89 0.56 20.49
N GLU A 136 -18.59 -0.34 21.43
CA GLU A 136 -18.96 -0.19 22.85
C GLU A 136 -18.10 0.83 23.61
N ARG A 137 -16.91 1.15 23.09
CA ARG A 137 -15.93 2.00 23.79
C ARG A 137 -15.56 3.20 22.93
N ARG A 138 -16.04 4.37 23.35
CA ARG A 138 -15.72 5.66 22.73
C ARG A 138 -14.39 6.18 23.26
N SER A 139 -13.41 6.41 22.38
CA SER A 139 -12.11 6.96 22.77
C SER A 139 -11.71 8.14 21.90
N TRP A 140 -12.28 9.31 22.21
CA TRP A 140 -12.00 10.58 21.54
C TRP A 140 -10.51 10.95 21.46
N PRO A 141 -9.68 10.79 22.52
CA PRO A 141 -8.26 11.15 22.42
C PRO A 141 -7.52 10.36 21.35
N ARG A 142 -7.90 9.09 21.13
CA ARG A 142 -7.27 8.25 20.09
C ARG A 142 -7.68 8.70 18.70
N LEU A 143 -8.99 8.95 18.50
CA LEU A 143 -9.50 9.45 17.24
C LEU A 143 -8.81 10.76 16.88
N VAL A 144 -8.79 11.74 17.80
CA VAL A 144 -8.15 13.04 17.60
C VAL A 144 -6.65 12.90 17.34
N GLY A 145 -5.94 12.05 18.08
CA GLY A 145 -4.50 11.84 17.88
C GLY A 145 -4.16 11.26 16.51
N VAL A 146 -4.89 10.22 16.07
CA VAL A 146 -4.66 9.60 14.76
C VAL A 146 -5.09 10.54 13.63
N THR A 147 -6.23 11.21 13.75
CA THR A 147 -6.70 12.21 12.80
C THR A 147 -5.71 13.36 12.67
N GLY A 148 -5.17 13.87 13.78
CA GLY A 148 -4.15 14.92 13.80
C GLY A 148 -2.88 14.48 13.08
N ALA A 149 -2.40 13.26 13.33
CA ALA A 149 -1.22 12.73 12.64
C ALA A 149 -1.44 12.61 11.12
N LEU A 150 -2.60 12.10 10.69
CA LEU A 150 -2.95 12.03 9.26
C LEU A 150 -3.04 13.43 8.64
N ALA A 151 -3.67 14.38 9.33
CA ALA A 151 -3.76 15.77 8.85
C ALA A 151 -2.39 16.42 8.70
N VAL A 152 -1.47 16.20 9.66
CA VAL A 152 -0.09 16.70 9.58
C VAL A 152 0.64 16.10 8.39
N VAL A 153 0.56 14.78 8.16
CA VAL A 153 1.22 14.13 7.02
C VAL A 153 0.64 14.61 5.69
N SER A 154 -0.68 14.76 5.59
CA SER A 154 -1.33 15.30 4.39
C SER A 154 -0.96 16.76 4.13
N ALA A 155 -0.98 17.61 5.17
CA ALA A 155 -0.58 19.01 5.06
C ALA A 155 0.90 19.14 4.67
N TYR A 156 1.79 18.34 5.27
CA TYR A 156 3.20 18.29 4.92
C TYR A 156 3.40 18.01 3.43
N ALA A 157 2.74 16.98 2.90
CA ALA A 157 2.84 16.61 1.49
C ALA A 157 2.35 17.72 0.55
N LEU A 158 1.28 18.43 0.93
CA LEU A 158 0.71 19.52 0.13
C LEU A 158 1.47 20.83 0.24
N LEU A 159 2.21 21.06 1.32
CA LEU A 159 2.96 22.30 1.53
C LEU A 159 4.40 22.20 1.02
N LEU A 160 5.00 21.01 1.06
CA LEU A 160 6.42 20.84 0.70
C LEU A 160 6.67 20.21 -0.67
N PHE A 161 5.63 19.97 -1.49
CA PHE A 161 5.84 19.37 -2.81
C PHE A 161 6.75 20.24 -3.70
N GLU A 162 6.68 21.57 -3.62
CA GLU A 162 7.55 22.47 -4.41
C GLU A 162 9.04 22.36 -4.03
N GLN A 163 9.35 21.76 -2.88
CA GLN A 163 10.73 21.52 -2.48
C GLN A 163 11.32 20.32 -3.20
N SER A 164 10.54 19.42 -3.80
CA SER A 164 11.05 18.17 -4.41
C SER A 164 11.81 18.36 -5.72
N GLY A 165 12.25 19.57 -6.05
CA GLY A 165 13.12 19.87 -7.17
C GLY A 165 12.41 20.38 -8.42
N PRO A 166 12.90 20.04 -9.63
CA PRO A 166 12.30 20.47 -10.90
C PRO A 166 10.84 20.03 -11.02
N LEU A 167 10.09 20.68 -11.91
CA LEU A 167 8.67 20.42 -12.15
C LEU A 167 8.36 18.93 -12.35
N VAL A 168 9.20 18.22 -13.11
CA VAL A 168 9.04 16.79 -13.37
C VAL A 168 9.11 15.99 -12.06
N PHE A 169 9.96 16.38 -11.10
CA PHE A 169 10.05 15.72 -9.80
C PHE A 169 8.89 16.07 -8.89
N GLN A 170 8.39 17.31 -8.93
CA GLN A 170 7.16 17.72 -8.22
C GLN A 170 5.95 16.90 -8.67
N GLN A 171 5.79 16.73 -9.98
CA GLN A 171 4.75 15.88 -10.57
C GLN A 171 4.86 14.42 -10.09
N GLN A 172 6.09 13.88 -10.11
CA GLN A 172 6.36 12.53 -9.60
C GLN A 172 6.04 12.41 -8.11
N TYR A 173 6.45 13.37 -7.29
CA TYR A 173 6.17 13.37 -5.85
C TYR A 173 4.67 13.40 -5.57
N LEU A 174 3.90 14.30 -6.19
CA LEU A 174 2.44 14.35 -6.02
C LEU A 174 1.74 13.07 -6.48
N THR A 175 2.24 12.45 -7.56
CA THR A 175 1.76 11.13 -8.02
C THR A 175 2.05 10.06 -6.97
N LEU A 176 3.25 10.04 -6.39
CA LEU A 176 3.60 9.09 -5.32
C LEU A 176 2.75 9.30 -4.07
N VAL A 177 2.50 10.55 -3.67
CA VAL A 177 1.65 10.90 -2.53
C VAL A 177 0.24 10.34 -2.70
N THR A 178 -0.30 10.35 -3.92
CA THR A 178 -1.62 9.77 -4.25
C THR A 178 -1.71 8.28 -3.92
N PHE A 179 -0.61 7.53 -4.07
CA PHE A 179 -0.58 6.09 -3.76
C PHE A 179 -0.19 5.79 -2.30
N HIS A 180 0.62 6.66 -1.67
CA HIS A 180 1.12 6.42 -0.30
C HIS A 180 0.20 6.97 0.79
N LEU A 181 -0.55 8.05 0.56
CA LEU A 181 -1.50 8.58 1.54
C LEU A 181 -2.63 7.59 1.87
N PRO A 182 -3.21 6.84 0.90
CA PRO A 182 -4.16 5.78 1.22
C PRO A 182 -3.58 4.70 2.13
N LEU A 183 -2.31 4.34 1.94
CA LEU A 183 -1.62 3.38 2.81
C LEU A 183 -1.41 3.95 4.23
N MET A 184 -1.05 5.23 4.35
CA MET A 184 -0.96 5.91 5.65
C MET A 184 -2.32 6.02 6.34
N ALA A 185 -3.39 6.32 5.59
CA ALA A 185 -4.76 6.38 6.10
C ALA A 185 -5.24 5.02 6.62
N TRP A 186 -4.99 3.96 5.86
CA TRP A 186 -5.24 2.57 6.28
C TRP A 186 -4.46 2.21 7.54
N ALA A 187 -3.18 2.59 7.62
CA ALA A 187 -2.37 2.40 8.82
C ALA A 187 -2.94 3.16 10.03
N GLY A 188 -3.48 4.36 9.82
CA GLY A 188 -4.19 5.12 10.84
C GLY A 188 -5.39 4.35 11.42
N VAL A 189 -6.24 3.79 10.56
CA VAL A 189 -7.36 2.93 10.99
C VAL A 189 -6.84 1.72 11.79
N GLY A 190 -5.76 1.09 11.33
CA GLY A 190 -5.11 -0.01 12.05
C GLY A 190 -4.56 0.39 13.42
N VAL A 191 -3.89 1.54 13.54
CA VAL A 191 -3.39 2.07 14.81
C VAL A 191 -4.54 2.35 15.78
N TYR A 192 -5.66 2.89 15.28
CA TYR A 192 -6.86 3.14 16.07
C TYR A 192 -7.46 1.84 16.65
N LEU A 193 -7.61 0.81 15.81
CA LEU A 193 -8.18 -0.49 16.20
C LEU A 193 -7.25 -1.32 17.10
N LEU A 194 -5.96 -1.36 16.79
CA LEU A 194 -4.99 -2.27 17.42
C LEU A 194 -4.25 -1.67 18.62
N PHE A 195 -4.60 -0.46 19.05
CA PHE A 195 -3.85 0.28 20.08
C PHE A 195 -3.52 -0.54 21.34
N ARG A 196 -4.48 -1.36 21.79
CA ARG A 196 -4.39 -2.21 23.00
C ARG A 196 -3.97 -3.66 22.75
N ARG A 197 -4.02 -4.15 21.51
CA ARG A 197 -3.74 -5.55 21.15
C ARG A 197 -2.74 -5.58 19.99
N ARG A 198 -1.45 -5.48 20.35
CA ARG A 198 -0.31 -5.31 19.42
C ARG A 198 0.36 -6.62 19.02
N ASP A 199 -0.22 -7.75 19.37
CA ASP A 199 0.27 -9.07 19.01
C ASP A 199 0.18 -9.30 17.49
N ALA A 200 0.99 -10.24 17.01
CA ALA A 200 1.11 -10.52 15.58
C ALA A 200 -0.17 -11.11 14.99
N GLU A 201 -0.96 -11.82 15.79
CA GLU A 201 -2.19 -12.51 15.37
C GLU A 201 -3.32 -11.50 15.14
N ASN A 202 -3.55 -10.55 16.07
CA ASN A 202 -4.49 -9.45 15.85
C ASN A 202 -4.10 -8.53 14.68
N ARG A 203 -2.80 -8.28 14.49
CA ARG A 203 -2.30 -7.53 13.32
C ARG A 203 -2.60 -8.27 12.02
N PHE A 204 -2.30 -9.57 11.96
CA PHE A 204 -2.60 -10.38 10.78
C PHE A 204 -4.09 -10.46 10.49
N ALA A 205 -4.92 -10.66 11.52
CA ALA A 205 -6.38 -10.66 11.40
C ALA A 205 -6.91 -9.33 10.84
N PHE A 206 -6.36 -8.20 11.28
CA PHE A 206 -6.66 -6.88 10.70
C PHE A 206 -6.27 -6.80 9.22
N LEU A 207 -5.15 -7.38 8.79
CA LEU A 207 -4.77 -7.39 7.36
C LEU A 207 -5.80 -8.16 6.52
N ILE A 208 -6.22 -9.35 6.98
CA ILE A 208 -7.21 -10.17 6.28
C ILE A 208 -8.57 -9.45 6.23
N LYS A 209 -9.03 -8.87 7.34
CA LYS A 209 -10.27 -8.08 7.34
C LYS A 209 -10.19 -6.82 6.49
N SER A 210 -9.02 -6.17 6.41
CA SER A 210 -8.82 -5.05 5.50
C SER A 210 -8.98 -5.47 4.05
N LEU A 211 -8.49 -6.66 3.69
CA LEU A 211 -8.61 -7.21 2.34
C LEU A 211 -10.07 -7.48 1.98
N GLU A 212 -10.87 -8.02 2.90
CA GLU A 212 -12.32 -8.18 2.73
C GLU A 212 -13.02 -6.81 2.52
N VAL A 213 -12.66 -5.80 3.31
CA VAL A 213 -13.20 -4.43 3.15
C VAL A 213 -12.84 -3.85 1.78
N PHE A 214 -11.59 -4.03 1.32
CA PHE A 214 -11.18 -3.54 0.00
C PHE A 214 -11.90 -4.24 -1.15
N ILE A 215 -12.17 -5.54 -1.03
CA ILE A 215 -12.95 -6.28 -2.03
C ILE A 215 -14.40 -5.81 -2.04
N MET A 216 -15.01 -5.64 -0.86
CA MET A 216 -16.37 -5.12 -0.75
C MET A 216 -16.47 -3.69 -1.31
N ALA A 217 -15.48 -2.85 -1.01
CA ALA A 217 -15.37 -1.51 -1.57
C ALA A 217 -15.22 -1.55 -3.10
N GLY A 218 -14.37 -2.44 -3.63
CA GLY A 218 -14.22 -2.64 -5.08
C GLY A 218 -15.51 -3.09 -5.76
N LEU A 219 -16.26 -4.01 -5.16
CA LEU A 219 -17.57 -4.43 -5.65
C LEU A 219 -18.57 -3.27 -5.64
N ALA A 220 -18.61 -2.49 -4.56
CA ALA A 220 -19.47 -1.33 -4.44
C ALA A 220 -19.09 -0.21 -5.42
N VAL A 221 -17.80 0.00 -5.70
CA VAL A 221 -17.33 0.94 -6.73
C VAL A 221 -17.79 0.47 -8.11
N SER A 222 -17.65 -0.81 -8.43
CA SER A 222 -18.09 -1.36 -9.72
C SER A 222 -19.60 -1.22 -9.90
N ALA A 223 -20.38 -1.60 -8.89
CA ALA A 223 -21.84 -1.45 -8.92
C ALA A 223 -22.24 0.04 -9.04
N GLY A 224 -21.67 0.90 -8.19
CA GLY A 224 -21.90 2.35 -8.22
C GLY A 224 -21.52 2.98 -9.56
N GLY A 225 -20.40 2.58 -10.16
CA GLY A 225 -19.94 3.03 -11.47
C GLY A 225 -20.90 2.65 -12.59
N VAL A 226 -21.45 1.43 -12.57
CA VAL A 226 -22.52 1.01 -13.50
C VAL A 226 -23.76 1.87 -13.32
N PHE A 227 -24.22 2.10 -12.08
CA PHE A 227 -25.36 2.98 -11.82
C PHE A 227 -25.13 4.43 -12.28
N VAL A 228 -23.95 4.99 -12.05
CA VAL A 228 -23.57 6.33 -12.53
C VAL A 228 -23.54 6.37 -14.05
N GLY A 229 -22.98 5.35 -14.71
CA GLY A 229 -22.95 5.24 -16.17
C GLY A 229 -24.34 5.14 -16.78
N ILE A 230 -25.23 4.31 -16.21
CA ILE A 230 -26.63 4.21 -16.62
C ILE A 230 -27.33 5.56 -16.42
N THR A 231 -27.09 6.23 -15.29
CA THR A 231 -27.68 7.55 -15.01
C THR A 231 -27.27 8.55 -16.09
N PHE A 232 -25.97 8.63 -16.41
CA PHE A 232 -25.48 9.51 -17.48
C PHE A 232 -26.10 9.15 -18.84
N GLY A 233 -26.15 7.86 -19.19
CA GLY A 233 -26.76 7.41 -20.44
C GLY A 233 -28.25 7.72 -20.55
N LEU A 234 -29.01 7.61 -19.45
CA LEU A 234 -30.44 7.92 -19.42
C LEU A 234 -30.70 9.41 -19.62
N PHE A 235 -29.93 10.29 -18.98
CA PHE A 235 -30.09 11.75 -19.15
C PHE A 235 -29.61 12.21 -20.53
N ASP A 236 -28.49 11.66 -21.02
CA ASP A 236 -27.98 11.95 -22.37
C ASP A 236 -28.97 11.53 -23.46
N ALA A 237 -29.62 10.36 -23.33
CA ALA A 237 -30.66 9.91 -24.25
C ALA A 237 -31.90 10.83 -24.30
N LEU A 238 -32.14 11.62 -23.24
CA LEU A 238 -33.19 12.64 -23.19
C LEU A 238 -32.72 14.01 -23.71
N GLY A 239 -31.46 14.14 -24.13
CA GLY A 239 -30.84 15.40 -24.52
C GLY A 239 -30.59 16.34 -23.33
N ILE A 240 -30.45 15.80 -22.11
CA ILE A 240 -30.25 16.57 -20.88
C ILE A 240 -28.80 16.44 -20.42
N GLU A 241 -28.03 17.52 -20.51
CA GLU A 241 -26.70 17.59 -19.91
C GLU A 241 -26.78 17.81 -18.39
N LEU A 242 -26.22 16.88 -17.61
CA LEU A 242 -26.19 17.04 -16.16
C LEU A 242 -25.21 18.14 -15.73
N PRO A 243 -25.60 19.03 -14.81
CA PRO A 243 -24.69 20.05 -14.28
C PRO A 243 -23.45 19.42 -13.64
N LYS A 244 -22.28 20.07 -13.78
CA LYS A 244 -21.00 19.64 -13.15
C LYS A 244 -21.15 19.33 -11.66
N LEU A 245 -21.97 20.10 -10.96
CA LEU A 245 -22.25 19.91 -9.53
C LEU A 245 -22.88 18.54 -9.24
N VAL A 246 -23.84 18.11 -10.07
CA VAL A 246 -24.54 16.83 -9.97
C VAL A 246 -23.61 15.69 -10.36
N MET A 247 -22.84 15.84 -11.44
CA MET A 247 -21.83 14.84 -11.84
C MET A 247 -20.82 14.58 -10.70
N ARG A 248 -20.31 15.65 -10.09
CA ARG A 248 -19.42 15.57 -8.92
C ARG A 248 -20.09 14.91 -7.72
N LEU A 249 -21.37 15.18 -7.47
CA LEU A 249 -22.11 14.55 -6.37
C LEU A 249 -22.23 13.04 -6.58
N LEU A 250 -22.57 12.61 -7.79
CA LEU A 250 -22.70 11.20 -8.13
C LEU A 250 -21.37 10.46 -8.03
N VAL A 251 -20.27 11.04 -8.54
CA VAL A 251 -18.95 10.39 -8.56
C VAL A 251 -18.24 10.53 -7.20
N ALA A 252 -17.96 11.75 -6.75
CA ALA A 252 -17.21 11.99 -5.52
C ALA A 252 -18.05 11.77 -4.27
N GLY A 253 -19.31 12.23 -4.27
CA GLY A 253 -20.22 12.02 -3.17
C GLY A 253 -20.61 10.56 -3.00
N GLY A 254 -21.03 9.92 -4.09
CA GLY A 254 -21.31 8.48 -4.13
C GLY A 254 -20.09 7.64 -3.75
N GLY A 255 -18.92 7.94 -4.32
CA GLY A 255 -17.67 7.28 -3.98
C GLY A 255 -17.29 7.41 -2.50
N GLY A 256 -17.57 8.56 -1.88
CA GLY A 256 -17.32 8.78 -0.46
C GLY A 256 -18.20 7.94 0.49
N LEU A 257 -19.35 7.44 0.05
CA LEU A 257 -20.15 6.52 0.86
C LEU A 257 -19.42 5.18 1.09
N ILE A 258 -18.65 4.74 0.09
CA ILE A 258 -18.18 3.37 -0.04
C ILE A 258 -17.25 2.93 1.09
N PRO A 259 -16.20 3.67 1.49
CA PRO A 259 -15.27 3.20 2.53
C PRO A 259 -15.96 2.94 3.87
N VAL A 260 -16.93 3.78 4.23
CA VAL A 260 -17.70 3.66 5.48
C VAL A 260 -18.67 2.49 5.39
N LEU A 261 -19.45 2.38 4.30
CA LEU A 261 -20.41 1.29 4.13
C LEU A 261 -19.75 -0.08 4.00
N ALA A 262 -18.65 -0.17 3.24
CA ALA A 262 -17.88 -1.41 3.12
C ALA A 262 -17.33 -1.85 4.49
N THR A 263 -16.79 -0.92 5.27
CA THR A 263 -16.36 -1.22 6.65
C THR A 263 -17.54 -1.61 7.53
N ALA A 264 -18.68 -0.93 7.41
CA ALA A 264 -19.87 -1.20 8.20
C ALA A 264 -20.50 -2.57 7.91
N ILE A 265 -20.35 -3.11 6.70
CA ILE A 265 -20.85 -4.44 6.32
C ILE A 265 -19.90 -5.55 6.78
N ILE A 266 -18.59 -5.33 6.68
CA ILE A 266 -17.58 -6.38 6.89
C ILE A 266 -17.08 -6.42 8.35
N TYR A 267 -16.95 -5.26 8.99
CA TYR A 267 -16.26 -5.12 10.26
C TYR A 267 -17.22 -4.87 11.43
N ASN A 268 -17.36 -5.86 12.32
CA ASN A 268 -18.07 -5.73 13.60
C ASN A 268 -17.29 -4.81 14.57
N PRO A 269 -17.81 -3.61 14.91
CA PRO A 269 -17.12 -2.66 15.79
C PRO A 269 -17.00 -3.10 17.25
N ARG A 270 -17.74 -4.15 17.65
CA ARG A 270 -17.78 -4.66 19.04
C ARG A 270 -16.84 -5.86 19.28
N ALA A 271 -16.33 -6.48 18.21
CA ALA A 271 -15.44 -7.62 18.28
C ALA A 271 -13.98 -7.20 18.02
N ALA A 272 -13.03 -7.93 18.60
CA ALA A 272 -11.63 -7.76 18.22
C ALA A 272 -11.33 -8.41 16.85
N PRO A 273 -10.32 -7.95 16.10
CA PRO A 273 -9.98 -8.47 14.77
C PRO A 273 -9.89 -10.01 14.68
N VAL A 274 -9.34 -10.67 15.70
CA VAL A 274 -9.19 -12.14 15.73
C VAL A 274 -10.51 -12.87 16.03
N GLU A 275 -11.46 -12.19 16.68
CA GLU A 275 -12.74 -12.77 17.12
C GLU A 275 -13.81 -12.75 16.02
N HIS A 276 -13.52 -12.19 14.84
CA HIS A 276 -14.47 -12.18 13.72
C HIS A 276 -14.58 -13.56 13.08
N ALA A 277 -15.77 -13.89 12.58
CA ALA A 277 -15.97 -15.05 11.73
C ALA A 277 -15.18 -14.89 10.41
N PHE A 278 -14.25 -15.80 10.16
CA PHE A 278 -13.46 -15.90 8.92
C PHE A 278 -13.95 -17.04 8.01
N ASP A 279 -14.89 -17.84 8.51
CA ASP A 279 -15.42 -19.07 7.96
C ASP A 279 -16.81 -18.90 7.29
N GLN A 280 -17.34 -17.68 7.26
CA GLN A 280 -18.67 -17.37 6.70
C GLN A 280 -18.64 -16.48 5.46
N GLY A 281 -19.60 -16.71 4.55
CA GLY A 281 -19.93 -15.85 3.41
C GLY A 281 -18.75 -15.49 2.51
N LEU A 282 -18.45 -14.20 2.42
CA LEU A 282 -17.43 -13.61 1.53
C LEU A 282 -15.99 -14.01 1.90
N SER A 283 -15.67 -14.11 3.19
CA SER A 283 -14.33 -14.44 3.68
C SER A 283 -13.89 -15.83 3.20
N LYS A 284 -14.81 -16.80 3.27
CA LYS A 284 -14.58 -18.16 2.82
C LYS A 284 -14.42 -18.23 1.31
N LEU A 285 -15.29 -17.55 0.55
CA LEU A 285 -15.20 -17.48 -0.91
C LEU A 285 -13.86 -16.89 -1.35
N PHE A 286 -13.44 -15.79 -0.72
CA PHE A 286 -12.17 -15.14 -1.00
C PHE A 286 -10.97 -16.05 -0.69
N ALA A 287 -10.94 -16.67 0.48
CA ALA A 287 -9.87 -17.59 0.85
C ALA A 287 -9.77 -18.79 -0.11
N ILE A 288 -10.92 -19.32 -0.56
CA ILE A 288 -10.97 -20.38 -1.58
C ILE A 288 -10.42 -19.87 -2.91
N LEU A 289 -10.85 -18.68 -3.36
CA LEU A 289 -10.38 -18.07 -4.60
C LEU A 289 -8.85 -17.88 -4.58
N MET A 290 -8.29 -17.32 -3.50
CA MET A 290 -6.84 -17.15 -3.36
C MET A 290 -6.09 -18.49 -3.36
N ARG A 291 -6.64 -19.53 -2.72
CA ARG A 291 -6.04 -20.86 -2.75
C ARG A 291 -6.15 -21.52 -4.13
N LEU A 292 -7.19 -21.22 -4.90
CA LEU A 292 -7.34 -21.67 -6.28
C LEU A 292 -6.34 -20.98 -7.22
N LEU A 293 -6.05 -19.70 -6.98
CA LEU A 293 -5.06 -18.93 -7.75
C LEU A 293 -3.61 -19.29 -7.42
N LEU A 294 -3.35 -19.94 -6.28
CA LEU A 294 -2.01 -20.37 -5.87
C LEU A 294 -1.32 -21.32 -6.89
N PRO A 295 -1.91 -22.46 -7.31
CA PRO A 295 -1.30 -23.33 -8.32
C PRO A 295 -1.15 -22.64 -9.69
N LEU A 296 -2.11 -21.80 -10.07
CA LEU A 296 -2.03 -21.02 -11.30
C LEU A 296 -0.83 -20.04 -11.26
N SER A 297 -0.63 -19.37 -10.13
CA SER A 297 0.48 -18.44 -9.95
C SER A 297 1.83 -19.16 -9.94
N LEU A 298 1.90 -20.34 -9.33
CA LEU A 298 3.08 -21.22 -9.42
C LEU A 298 3.40 -21.59 -10.87
N LEU A 299 2.39 -21.96 -11.65
CA LEU A 299 2.55 -22.29 -13.06
C LEU A 299 3.06 -21.08 -13.85
N VAL A 300 2.43 -19.92 -13.70
CA VAL A 300 2.80 -18.70 -14.42
C VAL A 300 4.22 -18.24 -14.04
N LEU A 301 4.56 -18.15 -12.75
CA LEU A 301 5.90 -17.75 -12.31
C LEU A 301 6.95 -18.80 -12.70
N GLY A 302 6.62 -20.09 -12.62
CA GLY A 302 7.51 -21.18 -13.01
C GLY A 302 7.85 -21.13 -14.49
N ILE A 303 6.85 -20.98 -15.36
CA ILE A 303 7.06 -20.77 -16.80
C ILE A 303 7.88 -19.50 -17.00
N TYR A 304 7.53 -18.40 -16.35
CA TYR A 304 8.22 -17.13 -16.55
C TYR A 304 9.71 -17.18 -16.22
N ILE A 305 10.07 -17.83 -15.10
CA ILE A 305 11.46 -18.00 -14.69
C ILE A 305 12.27 -18.78 -15.73
N LEU A 306 11.66 -19.76 -16.41
CA LEU A 306 12.32 -20.50 -17.50
C LEU A 306 12.68 -19.59 -18.69
N PHE A 307 11.91 -18.54 -18.94
CA PHE A 307 12.16 -17.59 -20.03
C PHE A 307 13.18 -16.49 -19.69
N ILE A 308 13.48 -16.26 -18.40
CA ILE A 308 14.41 -15.21 -17.95
C ILE A 308 15.81 -15.37 -18.57
N PRO A 309 16.46 -16.56 -18.56
CA PRO A 309 17.80 -16.71 -19.14
C PRO A 309 17.89 -16.32 -20.63
N PHE A 310 16.82 -16.56 -21.38
CA PHE A 310 16.74 -16.23 -22.82
C PHE A 310 16.46 -14.75 -23.08
N ASN A 311 15.90 -14.04 -22.09
CA ASN A 311 15.50 -12.63 -22.20
C ASN A 311 16.14 -11.77 -21.09
N PHE A 312 17.35 -12.14 -20.66
CA PHE A 312 17.96 -11.59 -19.45
C PHE A 312 18.21 -10.07 -19.49
N ARG A 313 18.35 -9.47 -20.67
CA ARG A 313 18.59 -8.02 -20.81
C ARG A 313 17.32 -7.18 -20.82
N GLU A 314 16.14 -7.78 -21.00
CA GLU A 314 14.90 -7.03 -21.22
C GLU A 314 14.57 -6.04 -20.10
N PRO A 315 14.58 -6.40 -18.80
CA PRO A 315 14.29 -5.43 -17.74
C PRO A 315 15.33 -4.29 -17.67
N PHE A 316 16.59 -4.58 -17.97
CA PHE A 316 17.66 -3.58 -17.93
C PHE A 316 17.46 -2.50 -19.01
N LEU A 317 16.85 -2.86 -20.13
CA LEU A 317 16.64 -1.98 -21.28
C LEU A 317 15.23 -1.37 -21.28
N ASN A 318 14.20 -2.17 -21.00
CA ASN A 318 12.80 -1.79 -21.08
C ASN A 318 12.16 -1.54 -19.70
N ARG A 319 11.66 -0.32 -19.48
CA ARG A 319 11.05 0.08 -18.20
C ARG A 319 9.68 -0.56 -17.98
N ASP A 320 8.97 -0.89 -19.04
CA ASP A 320 7.59 -1.39 -18.95
C ASP A 320 7.58 -2.79 -18.32
N VAL A 321 8.63 -3.57 -18.58
CA VAL A 321 8.87 -4.87 -17.94
C VAL A 321 8.99 -4.73 -16.42
N LEU A 322 9.69 -3.70 -15.92
CA LEU A 322 9.83 -3.46 -14.47
C LEU A 322 8.51 -3.09 -13.81
N ILE A 323 7.66 -2.32 -14.50
CA ILE A 323 6.33 -1.96 -14.00
C ILE A 323 5.50 -3.22 -13.82
N ILE A 324 5.51 -4.12 -14.82
CA ILE A 324 4.79 -5.40 -14.77
C ILE A 324 5.32 -6.28 -13.64
N TYR A 325 6.64 -6.36 -13.44
CA TYR A 325 7.24 -7.15 -12.36
C TYR A 325 6.81 -6.63 -10.98
N ASN A 326 6.82 -5.32 -10.78
CA ASN A 326 6.36 -4.73 -9.53
C ASN A 326 4.89 -5.03 -9.28
N ALA A 327 4.04 -4.85 -10.29
CA ALA A 327 2.62 -5.19 -10.19
C ALA A 327 2.40 -6.67 -9.86
N MET A 328 3.15 -7.57 -10.50
CA MET A 328 3.14 -9.00 -10.21
C MET A 328 3.58 -9.30 -8.78
N LEU A 329 4.63 -8.66 -8.27
CA LEU A 329 5.07 -8.84 -6.87
C LEU A 329 3.99 -8.43 -5.88
N PHE A 330 3.32 -7.29 -6.09
CA PHE A 330 2.18 -6.90 -5.26
C PHE A 330 1.03 -7.91 -5.33
N ALA A 331 0.73 -8.42 -6.52
CA ALA A 331 -0.30 -9.45 -6.71
C ALA A 331 0.06 -10.75 -5.97
N VAL A 332 1.31 -11.21 -6.06
CA VAL A 332 1.78 -12.39 -5.34
C VAL A 332 1.77 -12.17 -3.83
N MET A 333 2.14 -10.99 -3.35
CA MET A 333 2.07 -10.65 -1.93
C MET A 333 0.62 -10.66 -1.41
N ALA A 334 -0.32 -10.09 -2.15
CA ALA A 334 -1.74 -10.13 -1.83
C ALA A 334 -2.30 -11.56 -1.85
N LEU A 335 -1.88 -12.37 -2.82
CA LEU A 335 -2.23 -13.78 -2.94
C LEU A 335 -1.69 -14.61 -1.76
N LEU A 336 -0.42 -14.44 -1.39
CA LEU A 336 0.18 -15.13 -0.25
C LEU A 336 -0.50 -14.74 1.07
N LEU A 337 -0.83 -13.46 1.24
CA LEU A 337 -1.60 -12.98 2.38
C LEU A 337 -2.98 -13.64 2.41
N GLY A 338 -3.74 -13.58 1.32
CA GLY A 338 -5.12 -14.07 1.25
C GLY A 338 -5.28 -15.60 1.21
N ALA A 339 -4.29 -16.32 0.68
CA ALA A 339 -4.29 -17.78 0.69
C ALA A 339 -3.98 -18.36 2.09
N THR A 340 -3.31 -17.57 2.95
CA THR A 340 -2.93 -17.98 4.30
C THR A 340 -4.16 -17.96 5.24
N PRO A 341 -4.53 -19.09 5.88
CA PRO A 341 -5.64 -19.13 6.84
C PRO A 341 -5.36 -18.33 8.12
N VAL A 342 -6.43 -17.89 8.80
CA VAL A 342 -6.33 -17.38 10.18
C VAL A 342 -6.22 -18.54 11.18
N SER A 343 -6.98 -19.62 10.98
CA SER A 343 -6.92 -20.86 11.78
C SER A 343 -6.81 -22.10 10.88
N THR A 344 -6.16 -23.15 11.38
CA THR A 344 -6.05 -24.45 10.71
C THR A 344 -7.10 -25.47 11.16
N SER A 345 -8.06 -25.08 12.01
CA SER A 345 -9.09 -25.98 12.58
C SER A 345 -9.83 -26.79 11.53
N ASP A 346 -10.04 -26.20 10.35
CA ASP A 346 -10.89 -26.77 9.30
C ASP A 346 -10.09 -27.51 8.21
N LEU A 347 -8.76 -27.58 8.35
CA LEU A 347 -7.86 -28.15 7.34
C LEU A 347 -7.29 -29.49 7.81
N SER A 348 -7.39 -30.52 6.96
CA SER A 348 -6.75 -31.80 7.24
C SER A 348 -5.21 -31.66 7.28
N SER A 349 -4.54 -32.55 8.01
CA SER A 349 -3.07 -32.53 8.13
C SER A 349 -2.36 -32.60 6.75
N GLY A 350 -2.95 -33.30 5.78
CA GLY A 350 -2.47 -33.35 4.40
C GLY A 350 -2.63 -32.02 3.66
N GLN A 351 -3.80 -31.38 3.78
CA GLN A 351 -4.08 -30.08 3.16
C GLN A 351 -3.14 -28.99 3.72
N GLN A 352 -2.91 -28.97 5.03
CA GLN A 352 -1.98 -28.03 5.67
C GLN A 352 -0.55 -28.17 5.12
N LYS A 353 -0.06 -29.41 4.93
CA LYS A 353 1.27 -29.67 4.37
C LYS A 353 1.40 -29.16 2.94
N TRP A 354 0.42 -29.44 2.08
CA TRP A 354 0.45 -28.99 0.69
C TRP A 354 0.30 -27.47 0.55
N LEU A 355 -0.56 -26.86 1.36
CA LEU A 355 -0.71 -25.41 1.40
C LEU A 355 0.61 -24.72 1.81
N ARG A 356 1.25 -25.20 2.88
CA ARG A 356 2.55 -24.68 3.31
C ARG A 356 3.60 -24.80 2.22
N ARG A 357 3.69 -25.96 1.55
CA ARG A 357 4.61 -26.17 0.42
C ARG A 357 4.32 -25.22 -0.74
N GLY A 358 3.05 -25.02 -1.08
CA GLY A 358 2.64 -24.09 -2.12
C GLY A 358 3.02 -22.64 -1.81
N ILE A 359 2.78 -22.18 -0.58
CA ILE A 359 3.19 -20.86 -0.10
C ILE A 359 4.71 -20.70 -0.18
N ILE A 360 5.49 -21.68 0.29
CA ILE A 360 6.95 -21.64 0.25
C ILE A 360 7.45 -21.62 -1.20
N ALA A 361 6.94 -22.50 -2.06
CA ALA A 361 7.34 -22.56 -3.46
C ALA A 361 7.06 -21.23 -4.17
N LEU A 362 5.87 -20.66 -3.97
CA LEU A 362 5.49 -19.39 -4.58
C LEU A 362 6.37 -18.25 -4.05
N ALA A 363 6.66 -18.24 -2.75
CA ALA A 363 7.56 -17.26 -2.15
C ALA A 363 9.01 -17.38 -2.67
N VAL A 364 9.51 -18.59 -2.93
CA VAL A 364 10.84 -18.80 -3.56
C VAL A 364 10.85 -18.24 -4.97
N LEU A 365 9.88 -18.61 -5.81
CA LEU A 365 9.81 -18.13 -7.20
C LEU A 365 9.68 -16.59 -7.23
N ALA A 366 8.81 -16.03 -6.39
CA ALA A 366 8.64 -14.59 -6.28
C ALA A 366 9.91 -13.90 -5.78
N LEU A 367 10.64 -14.48 -4.83
CA LEU A 367 11.91 -13.93 -4.35
C LEU A 367 12.96 -13.88 -5.46
N LEU A 368 13.07 -14.94 -6.28
CA LEU A 368 13.99 -14.97 -7.42
C LEU A 368 13.67 -13.85 -8.42
N VAL A 369 12.40 -13.71 -8.80
CA VAL A 369 11.97 -12.64 -9.71
C VAL A 369 12.16 -11.26 -9.07
N SER A 370 11.91 -11.12 -7.77
CA SER A 370 12.10 -9.87 -7.02
C SER A 370 13.57 -9.44 -6.97
N LEU A 371 14.50 -10.37 -6.72
CA LEU A 371 15.94 -10.09 -6.73
C LEU A 371 16.42 -9.68 -8.12
N TYR A 372 15.92 -10.35 -9.17
CA TYR A 372 16.22 -10.01 -10.55
C TYR A 372 15.69 -8.61 -10.93
N ALA A 373 14.44 -8.31 -10.59
CA ALA A 373 13.83 -6.99 -10.79
C ALA A 373 14.58 -5.88 -10.03
N LEU A 374 14.95 -6.16 -8.76
CA LEU A 374 15.72 -5.25 -7.92
C LEU A 374 17.11 -4.95 -8.53
N ALA A 375 17.81 -5.97 -9.03
CA ALA A 375 19.09 -5.77 -9.71
C ALA A 375 18.94 -4.87 -10.95
N ALA A 376 17.91 -5.10 -11.77
CA ALA A 376 17.65 -4.31 -12.97
C ALA A 376 17.33 -2.83 -12.63
N ILE A 377 16.49 -2.57 -11.63
CA ILE A 377 16.13 -1.19 -11.27
C ILE A 377 17.30 -0.44 -10.61
N VAL A 378 18.12 -1.13 -9.81
CA VAL A 378 19.34 -0.54 -9.21
C VAL A 378 20.33 -0.19 -10.32
N TYR A 379 20.58 -1.10 -11.27
CA TYR A 379 21.46 -0.85 -12.42
C TYR A 379 21.00 0.36 -13.24
N ARG A 380 19.70 0.44 -13.56
CA ARG A 380 19.13 1.59 -14.30
C ARG A 380 19.26 2.89 -13.53
N THR A 381 19.06 2.85 -12.21
CA THR A 381 19.18 4.02 -11.34
C THR A 381 20.61 4.50 -11.22
N TRP A 382 21.57 3.57 -11.23
CA TRP A 382 22.99 3.88 -11.22
C TRP A 382 23.48 4.54 -12.52
N ILE A 383 23.06 4.02 -13.68
CA ILE A 383 23.50 4.52 -15.00
C ILE A 383 22.86 5.86 -15.36
N ASP A 384 21.57 6.01 -15.07
CA ASP A 384 20.94 7.31 -15.25
C ASP A 384 21.23 8.16 -13.99
N ARG A 385 20.19 8.74 -13.37
CA ARG A 385 20.30 9.40 -12.06
C ARG A 385 19.11 8.97 -11.20
N PRO A 386 19.24 9.06 -9.86
CA PRO A 386 18.11 8.84 -8.98
C PRO A 386 16.99 9.84 -9.31
N THR A 387 15.75 9.35 -9.29
CA THR A 387 14.53 10.16 -9.41
C THR A 387 13.57 9.75 -8.31
N PRO A 388 12.63 10.62 -7.88
CA PRO A 388 11.63 10.27 -6.87
C PRO A 388 10.94 8.94 -7.16
N ASN A 389 10.49 8.72 -8.39
CA ASN A 389 9.81 7.48 -8.78
C ASN A 389 10.72 6.26 -8.68
N ARG A 390 11.97 6.33 -9.16
CA ARG A 390 12.89 5.20 -9.09
C ARG A 390 13.25 4.84 -7.65
N LEU A 391 13.44 5.83 -6.79
CA LEU A 391 13.66 5.61 -5.37
C LEU A 391 12.47 4.88 -4.74
N ALA A 392 11.25 5.35 -5.00
CA ALA A 392 10.02 4.71 -4.52
C ALA A 392 9.93 3.23 -4.96
N PHE A 393 10.17 2.94 -6.24
CA PHE A 393 10.16 1.58 -6.77
C PHE A 393 11.27 0.70 -6.17
N ILE A 394 12.49 1.23 -6.00
CA ILE A 394 13.57 0.49 -5.34
C ILE A 394 13.14 0.09 -3.92
N GLY A 395 12.61 1.01 -3.14
CA GLY A 395 12.22 0.68 -1.77
C GLY A 395 11.05 -0.29 -1.69
N TRP A 396 10.05 -0.23 -2.59
CA TRP A 396 9.02 -1.27 -2.67
C TRP A 396 9.61 -2.65 -2.99
N ASN A 397 10.58 -2.73 -3.90
CA ASN A 397 11.29 -3.99 -4.20
C ASN A 397 12.08 -4.48 -2.98
N VAL A 398 12.77 -3.60 -2.27
CA VAL A 398 13.52 -3.95 -1.05
C VAL A 398 12.58 -4.46 0.04
N VAL A 399 11.46 -3.78 0.27
CA VAL A 399 10.43 -4.21 1.23
C VAL A 399 9.88 -5.58 0.84
N ASN A 400 9.48 -5.79 -0.41
CA ASN A 400 8.94 -7.07 -0.88
C ASN A 400 9.95 -8.22 -0.79
N THR A 401 11.16 -7.99 -1.29
CA THR A 401 12.28 -8.94 -1.18
C THR A 401 12.54 -9.30 0.28
N GLY A 402 12.57 -8.30 1.16
CA GLY A 402 12.78 -8.48 2.60
C GLY A 402 11.66 -9.30 3.26
N ILE A 403 10.40 -9.04 2.92
CA ILE A 403 9.26 -9.81 3.46
C ILE A 403 9.30 -11.25 2.96
N LEU A 404 9.58 -11.49 1.68
CA LEU A 404 9.70 -12.83 1.09
C LEU A 404 10.87 -13.61 1.72
N ALA A 405 12.04 -12.98 1.86
CA ALA A 405 13.18 -13.58 2.54
C ALA A 405 12.87 -13.92 4.00
N LEU A 406 12.21 -13.01 4.72
CA LEU A 406 11.78 -13.22 6.10
C LEU A 406 10.75 -14.35 6.22
N LEU A 407 9.83 -14.46 5.25
CA LEU A 407 8.85 -15.54 5.17
C LEU A 407 9.56 -16.88 5.06
N LEU A 408 10.47 -17.02 4.09
CA LEU A 408 11.24 -18.24 3.86
C LEU A 408 12.12 -18.59 5.07
N TYR A 409 12.81 -17.61 5.66
CA TYR A 409 13.62 -17.81 6.85
C TYR A 409 12.80 -18.34 8.03
N ARG A 410 11.64 -17.74 8.31
CA ARG A 410 10.76 -18.21 9.39
C ARG A 410 10.16 -19.57 9.09
N GLN A 411 9.75 -19.80 7.85
CA GLN A 411 9.22 -21.11 7.43
C GLN A 411 10.25 -22.22 7.53
N TRP A 412 11.53 -21.93 7.30
CA TRP A 412 12.62 -22.88 7.50
C TRP A 412 12.90 -23.16 8.98
N ARG A 413 12.77 -22.15 9.85
CA ARG A 413 12.99 -22.27 11.31
C ARG A 413 11.83 -22.92 12.07
N THR A 414 10.61 -22.89 11.55
CA THR A 414 9.42 -23.42 12.26
C THR A 414 9.14 -24.87 11.91
N GLU A 415 8.98 -25.71 12.93
CA GLU A 415 8.55 -27.10 12.81
C GLU A 415 7.11 -27.31 13.33
N GLY A 416 6.45 -28.36 12.84
CA GLY A 416 5.11 -28.76 13.29
C GLY A 416 4.04 -27.69 13.09
N THR A 417 3.21 -27.48 14.11
CA THR A 417 2.02 -26.59 14.11
C THR A 417 2.36 -25.09 14.20
N SER A 418 3.63 -24.74 14.44
CA SER A 418 4.05 -23.34 14.63
C SER A 418 4.25 -22.55 13.34
N TRP A 419 4.22 -23.22 12.17
CA TRP A 419 4.51 -22.63 10.87
C TRP A 419 3.57 -21.45 10.56
N LEU A 420 2.30 -21.56 10.93
CA LEU A 420 1.28 -20.55 10.63
C LEU A 420 1.56 -19.24 11.39
N ARG A 421 1.90 -19.32 12.68
CA ARG A 421 2.31 -18.17 13.49
C ARG A 421 3.54 -17.47 12.88
N GLY A 422 4.45 -18.24 12.29
CA GLY A 422 5.58 -17.71 11.54
C GLY A 422 5.15 -16.85 10.34
N VAL A 423 4.16 -17.32 9.56
CA VAL A 423 3.58 -16.56 8.43
C VAL A 423 2.87 -15.29 8.92
N HIS A 424 2.01 -15.40 9.94
CA HIS A 424 1.28 -14.26 10.50
C HIS A 424 2.22 -13.16 10.96
N LYS A 425 3.25 -13.52 11.72
CA LYS A 425 4.28 -12.57 12.16
C LYS A 425 5.00 -11.92 10.99
N THR A 426 5.18 -12.61 9.85
CA THR A 426 5.88 -12.06 8.69
C THR A 426 5.06 -10.99 8.02
N PHE A 427 3.79 -11.26 7.71
CA PHE A 427 2.91 -10.26 7.13
C PHE A 427 2.63 -9.09 8.08
N ALA A 428 2.50 -9.35 9.39
CA ALA A 428 2.38 -8.28 10.37
C ALA A 428 3.63 -7.37 10.40
N THR A 429 4.84 -7.94 10.28
CA THR A 429 6.08 -7.16 10.15
C THR A 429 6.12 -6.42 8.81
N GLY A 430 5.74 -7.09 7.72
CA GLY A 430 5.72 -6.53 6.37
C GLY A 430 4.80 -5.32 6.25
N ALA A 431 3.62 -5.35 6.86
CA ALA A 431 2.71 -4.21 6.91
C ALA A 431 3.39 -2.97 7.53
N MET A 432 4.20 -3.14 8.58
CA MET A 432 4.94 -2.02 9.17
C MET A 432 6.04 -1.51 8.26
N LEU A 433 6.75 -2.39 7.55
CA LEU A 433 7.77 -2.00 6.58
C LEU A 433 7.16 -1.18 5.43
N TYR A 434 5.96 -1.56 4.97
CA TYR A 434 5.20 -0.81 3.99
C TYR A 434 4.82 0.60 4.49
N VAL A 435 4.31 0.70 5.72
CA VAL A 435 3.95 1.99 6.33
C VAL A 435 5.17 2.87 6.56
N LEU A 436 6.26 2.28 7.04
CA LEU A 436 7.53 2.98 7.23
C LEU A 436 8.06 3.50 5.91
N TRP A 437 8.05 2.68 4.86
CA TRP A 437 8.49 3.10 3.53
C TRP A 437 7.60 4.21 2.96
N ALA A 438 6.29 4.13 3.16
CA ALA A 438 5.37 5.20 2.75
C ALA A 438 5.67 6.52 3.45
N ALA A 439 5.95 6.47 4.76
CA ALA A 439 6.39 7.65 5.51
C ALA A 439 7.73 8.19 4.98
N VAL A 440 8.70 7.32 4.67
CA VAL A 440 9.99 7.72 4.09
C VAL A 440 9.80 8.42 2.74
N VAL A 441 8.97 7.88 1.85
CA VAL A 441 8.69 8.50 0.53
C VAL A 441 8.02 9.86 0.71
N ILE A 442 7.01 9.97 1.57
CA ILE A 442 6.30 11.25 1.76
C ILE A 442 7.24 12.28 2.41
N LEU A 443 7.99 11.89 3.44
CA LEU A 443 8.75 12.83 4.28
C LEU A 443 10.11 13.18 3.69
N LEU A 444 10.86 12.22 3.13
CA LEU A 444 12.25 12.45 2.71
C LEU A 444 12.39 12.92 1.26
N THR A 445 11.47 12.53 0.36
CA THR A 445 11.59 12.88 -1.06
C THR A 445 11.73 14.39 -1.35
N PRO A 446 10.99 15.30 -0.67
CA PRO A 446 11.16 16.75 -0.88
C PRO A 446 12.61 17.23 -0.63
N TRP A 447 13.32 16.60 0.30
CA TRP A 447 14.67 17.00 0.68
C TRP A 447 15.75 16.30 -0.13
N LEU A 448 15.51 15.05 -0.55
CA LEU A 448 16.47 14.26 -1.32
C LEU A 448 16.66 14.77 -2.75
N PHE A 449 15.64 15.43 -3.31
CA PHE A 449 15.63 15.88 -4.70
C PHE A 449 15.49 17.39 -4.85
N GLY A 450 15.75 18.14 -3.78
CA GLY A 450 15.56 19.58 -3.77
C GLY A 450 16.47 20.34 -4.73
N LEU A 451 15.98 21.48 -5.19
CA LEU A 451 16.74 22.44 -5.98
C LEU A 451 17.24 23.57 -5.08
N ASP A 452 18.52 23.96 -5.25
CA ASP A 452 19.03 25.20 -4.68
C ASP A 452 18.45 26.41 -5.44
N ARG A 453 17.37 26.97 -4.91
CA ARG A 453 16.67 28.10 -5.51
C ARG A 453 17.56 29.36 -5.60
N ALA A 454 18.52 29.53 -4.68
CA ALA A 454 19.42 30.68 -4.70
C ALA A 454 20.42 30.56 -5.85
N ALA A 455 21.02 29.38 -6.03
CA ALA A 455 21.92 29.11 -7.16
C ALA A 455 21.20 29.21 -8.51
N VAL A 456 19.92 28.82 -8.59
CA VAL A 456 19.13 28.96 -9.83
C VAL A 456 18.79 30.41 -10.13
N ALA A 457 18.46 31.22 -9.12
CA ALA A 457 18.08 32.62 -9.31
C ALA A 457 19.21 33.48 -9.92
N THR A 458 20.47 33.08 -9.79
CA THR A 458 21.62 33.76 -10.39
C THR A 458 21.85 33.43 -11.86
N LEU A 459 21.16 32.42 -12.41
CA LEU A 459 21.34 31.98 -13.80
C LEU A 459 20.55 32.85 -14.78
N PRO A 460 20.93 32.90 -16.07
CA PRO A 460 20.12 33.54 -17.11
C PRO A 460 18.70 32.96 -17.18
N GLU A 461 17.69 33.77 -17.51
CA GLU A 461 16.27 33.33 -17.52
C GLU A 461 16.01 32.09 -18.39
N SER A 462 16.67 31.99 -19.55
CA SER A 462 16.55 30.83 -20.44
C SER A 462 17.02 29.54 -19.76
N VAL A 463 18.06 29.64 -18.92
CA VAL A 463 18.66 28.54 -18.18
C VAL A 463 17.82 28.20 -16.95
N GLN A 464 17.29 29.22 -16.25
CA GLN A 464 16.32 29.00 -15.16
C GLN A 464 15.13 28.17 -15.64
N ARG A 465 14.59 28.49 -16.82
CA ARG A 465 13.55 27.70 -17.47
C ARG A 465 13.99 26.25 -17.68
N ILE A 466 15.18 26.02 -18.23
CA ILE A 466 15.69 24.66 -18.45
C ILE A 466 15.79 23.89 -17.13
N VAL A 467 16.35 24.50 -16.07
CA VAL A 467 16.49 23.89 -14.73
C VAL A 467 15.14 23.58 -14.10
N HIS A 468 14.17 24.46 -14.30
CA HIS A 468 12.83 24.27 -13.77
C HIS A 468 12.10 23.07 -14.40
N TYR A 469 12.19 22.91 -15.73
CA TYR A 469 11.41 21.88 -16.45
C TYR A 469 12.17 20.56 -16.67
N SER A 470 13.50 20.54 -16.53
CA SER A 470 14.33 19.37 -16.86
C SER A 470 14.93 18.75 -15.62
N ALA A 471 14.87 17.42 -15.53
CA ALA A 471 15.62 16.68 -14.53
C ALA A 471 17.13 16.72 -14.85
N PRO A 472 18.02 16.83 -13.84
CA PRO A 472 19.46 16.69 -14.04
C PRO A 472 19.84 15.34 -14.67
N PRO A 473 20.93 15.26 -15.45
CA PRO A 473 21.89 16.33 -15.75
C PRO A 473 21.37 17.32 -16.81
N ILE A 474 21.80 18.58 -16.70
CA ILE A 474 21.51 19.63 -17.68
C ILE A 474 22.77 19.91 -18.48
N LEU A 475 22.71 19.69 -19.79
CA LEU A 475 23.85 19.85 -20.70
C LEU A 475 23.57 21.02 -21.63
N LEU A 476 24.50 21.96 -21.70
CA LEU A 476 24.37 23.21 -22.42
C LEU A 476 25.47 23.33 -23.48
N ARG A 477 25.13 23.89 -24.63
CA ARG A 477 26.07 24.37 -25.64
C ARG A 477 25.53 25.64 -26.29
N CYS A 478 26.36 26.34 -27.04
CA CYS A 478 25.89 27.41 -27.92
C CYS A 478 26.30 27.14 -29.38
N THR A 479 25.74 27.87 -30.33
CA THR A 479 25.94 27.61 -31.77
C THR A 479 27.32 28.00 -32.27
N ALA A 480 27.96 29.00 -31.65
CA ALA A 480 29.29 29.49 -32.05
C ALA A 480 30.45 28.68 -31.43
N SER A 481 30.17 27.73 -30.54
CA SER A 481 31.17 26.92 -29.84
C SER A 481 30.90 25.43 -30.00
N PRO A 482 31.91 24.60 -30.31
CA PRO A 482 31.75 23.15 -30.39
C PRO A 482 31.69 22.49 -29.00
N HIS A 483 32.00 23.23 -27.92
CA HIS A 483 32.16 22.68 -26.58
C HIS A 483 30.81 22.50 -25.85
N ILE A 484 30.74 21.46 -25.02
CA ILE A 484 29.57 21.11 -24.21
C ILE A 484 29.92 21.32 -22.74
N TYR A 485 28.97 21.87 -21.99
CA TYR A 485 29.11 22.14 -20.56
C TYR A 485 27.98 21.45 -19.80
N ALA A 486 28.31 20.82 -18.67
CA ALA A 486 27.33 20.37 -17.70
C ALA A 486 27.03 21.50 -16.71
N LEU A 487 25.75 21.76 -16.43
CA LEU A 487 25.33 22.70 -15.41
C LEU A 487 25.16 21.95 -14.08
N GLU A 488 25.98 22.26 -13.09
CA GLU A 488 25.94 21.68 -11.74
C GLU A 488 26.15 22.80 -10.70
N ASP A 489 25.30 22.85 -9.68
CA ASP A 489 25.38 23.82 -8.55
C ASP A 489 25.60 25.28 -8.99
N GLY A 490 24.90 25.71 -10.05
CA GLY A 490 24.98 27.06 -10.60
C GLY A 490 26.21 27.35 -11.48
N HIS A 491 27.09 26.37 -11.68
CA HIS A 491 28.32 26.51 -12.46
C HIS A 491 28.26 25.70 -13.77
N LYS A 492 28.85 26.23 -14.83
CA LYS A 492 29.07 25.47 -16.07
C LYS A 492 30.42 24.75 -15.99
N ARG A 493 30.41 23.43 -16.19
CA ARG A 493 31.59 22.57 -16.16
C ARG A 493 31.87 22.07 -17.56
N TRP A 494 33.00 22.47 -18.15
CA TRP A 494 33.37 22.03 -19.49
C TRP A 494 33.62 20.53 -19.55
N ILE A 495 33.02 19.85 -20.53
CA ILE A 495 33.27 18.43 -20.82
C ILE A 495 34.35 18.35 -21.90
N LYS A 496 35.51 17.78 -21.52
CA LYS A 496 36.74 17.80 -22.32
C LYS A 496 36.56 17.30 -23.75
N ASP A 497 35.96 16.12 -23.90
CA ASP A 497 35.82 15.43 -25.17
C ASP A 497 34.62 14.46 -25.19
N ILE A 498 34.31 13.90 -26.36
CA ILE A 498 33.20 12.95 -26.55
C ILE A 498 33.39 11.66 -25.75
N PRO A 499 34.59 11.03 -25.69
CA PRO A 499 34.82 9.88 -24.81
C PRO A 499 34.48 10.17 -23.34
N THR A 500 34.80 11.36 -22.84
CA THR A 500 34.41 11.78 -21.49
C THR A 500 32.90 11.95 -21.38
N PHE A 501 32.27 12.60 -22.37
CA PHE A 501 30.82 12.76 -22.42
C PHE A 501 30.08 11.42 -22.33
N GLU A 502 30.48 10.45 -23.16
CA GLU A 502 29.90 9.11 -23.18
C GLU A 502 30.25 8.29 -21.93
N GLY A 503 31.48 8.45 -21.41
CA GLY A 503 31.95 7.79 -20.20
C GLY A 503 31.19 8.20 -18.93
N TYR A 504 30.66 9.42 -18.89
CA TYR A 504 29.76 9.89 -17.84
C TYR A 504 28.29 9.51 -18.07
N GLY A 505 27.97 8.78 -19.15
CA GLY A 505 26.62 8.34 -19.49
C GLY A 505 25.72 9.44 -20.03
N TYR A 506 26.28 10.59 -20.40
CA TYR A 506 25.52 11.68 -21.01
C TYR A 506 25.02 11.31 -22.40
N ARG A 507 23.87 11.86 -22.79
CA ARG A 507 23.22 11.56 -24.08
C ARG A 507 23.01 12.82 -24.89
N TRP A 508 23.23 12.74 -26.19
CA TRP A 508 23.08 13.88 -27.11
C TRP A 508 21.69 14.54 -27.06
N ASN A 509 20.64 13.76 -26.82
CA ASN A 509 19.28 14.28 -26.68
C ASN A 509 19.05 15.11 -25.40
N GLN A 510 19.99 15.11 -24.46
CA GLN A 510 19.99 15.94 -23.25
C GLN A 510 20.64 17.31 -23.49
N VAL A 511 21.44 17.45 -24.55
CA VAL A 511 22.13 18.71 -24.87
C VAL A 511 21.12 19.75 -25.33
N ARG A 512 21.13 20.91 -24.68
CA ARG A 512 20.30 22.08 -24.99
C ARG A 512 21.18 23.17 -25.58
N VAL A 513 20.67 23.84 -26.61
CA VAL A 513 21.35 24.96 -27.25
C VAL A 513 20.80 26.26 -26.64
N ILE A 514 21.68 27.12 -26.12
CA ILE A 514 21.35 28.44 -25.60
C ILE A 514 22.20 29.53 -26.28
N ALA A 515 21.92 30.81 -26.02
CA ALA A 515 22.72 31.90 -26.57
C ALA A 515 24.12 31.90 -25.96
N CYS A 516 25.16 32.19 -26.76
CA CYS A 516 26.54 32.20 -26.25
C CYS A 516 26.77 33.30 -25.18
N SER A 517 26.02 34.40 -25.23
CA SER A 517 26.04 35.43 -24.17
C SER A 517 25.53 34.89 -22.83
N GLU A 518 24.45 34.12 -22.85
CA GLU A 518 23.88 33.49 -21.66
C GLU A 518 24.81 32.41 -21.12
N LEU A 519 25.37 31.57 -22.01
CA LEU A 519 26.35 30.56 -21.61
C LEU A 519 27.61 31.20 -21.00
N ARG A 520 28.08 32.33 -21.52
CA ARG A 520 29.20 33.09 -20.92
C ARG A 520 28.86 33.69 -19.56
N ALA A 521 27.61 34.06 -19.32
CA ALA A 521 27.18 34.64 -18.04
C ALA A 521 27.15 33.64 -16.87
N ILE A 522 27.11 32.33 -17.15
CA ILE A 522 27.17 31.30 -16.10
C ILE A 522 28.61 31.17 -15.60
N PRO A 523 28.87 31.19 -14.27
CA PRO A 523 30.20 31.00 -13.70
C PRO A 523 30.85 29.68 -14.13
N ASP A 524 32.16 29.70 -14.40
CA ASP A 524 32.94 28.50 -14.70
C ASP A 524 33.17 27.67 -13.42
N GLY A 525 32.89 26.36 -13.50
CA GLY A 525 33.25 25.37 -12.49
C GLY A 525 34.41 24.49 -12.94
N PRO A 526 34.91 23.57 -12.08
CA PRO A 526 35.95 22.63 -12.46
C PRO A 526 35.53 21.80 -13.69
N PRO A 527 36.40 21.59 -14.68
CA PRO A 527 36.03 20.83 -15.87
C PRO A 527 35.78 19.34 -15.55
N ILE A 528 35.35 18.59 -16.57
CA ILE A 528 35.11 17.16 -16.52
C ILE A 528 36.02 16.51 -17.57
N PRO A 529 37.04 15.73 -17.16
CA PRO A 529 37.53 15.54 -15.78
C PRO A 529 38.24 16.81 -15.21
N PRO A 530 38.46 16.91 -13.88
CA PRO A 530 38.99 18.12 -13.23
C PRO A 530 40.39 18.56 -13.71
N ASP A 531 41.17 17.65 -14.28
CA ASP A 531 42.51 17.85 -14.82
C ASP A 531 42.53 18.22 -16.31
N ALA A 532 41.37 18.48 -16.93
CA ALA A 532 41.26 18.77 -18.36
C ALA A 532 41.89 20.12 -18.79
N GLY A 533 42.29 20.98 -17.84
CA GLY A 533 42.82 22.31 -18.11
C GLY A 533 41.76 23.41 -18.00
N PRO A 534 42.08 24.66 -18.38
CA PRO A 534 41.12 25.76 -18.28
C PRO A 534 39.94 25.54 -19.23
N PRO A 535 38.69 25.81 -18.80
CA PRO A 535 37.53 25.69 -19.66
C PRO A 535 37.62 26.68 -20.84
N PRO A 536 37.35 26.24 -22.08
CA PRO A 536 37.28 27.13 -23.22
C PRO A 536 36.13 28.12 -23.03
N GLN A 537 36.25 29.32 -23.61
CA GLN A 537 35.17 30.31 -23.56
C GLN A 537 34.25 30.14 -24.78
N PRO A 538 32.93 30.05 -24.59
CA PRO A 538 31.95 29.79 -25.65
C PRO A 538 31.48 31.02 -26.44
#